data_AF-A0A957NX09-F1
#
_entry.id   AF-A0A957NX09-F1
#
_cell.length_a   1.000
_cell.length_b   1.000
_cell.length_c   1.000
_cell.angle_alpha   90.00
_cell.angle_beta   90.00
_cell.angle_gamma   90.00
#
_symmetry.space_group_name_H-M   'P 1'
#
loop_
_entity.id
_entity.type
_entity.pdbx_description
1 polymer ?
#
loop_
_entity_poly.entity_id
_entity_poly.type
_entity_poly.pdbx_seq_one_letter_code
_entity_poly.pdbx_strand_id
1 'polypeptide(L)'
;AAAALLAPADMLIVAGQTSINDADALVLNGLRRAGACIEHFGAPVDPGNLLALAYTASAEAKPILCAPGCIRSPAKNVVDLVLPRLLVGERLRRRDIARLGLGGVLG
;
A
#
# COMPACT_ATOMS: atom_id res chain seq x y z
N ALA A 1 10.44 -1.33 15.76
CA ALA A 1 10.05 -0.35 14.73
C ALA A 1 9.74 -1.08 13.42
N ALA A 2 8.95 -0.51 12.51
CA ALA A 2 8.62 -1.07 11.19
C ALA A 2 9.88 -1.36 10.37
N ALA A 3 10.92 -0.53 10.52
CA ALA A 3 12.24 -0.79 9.95
C ALA A 3 12.86 -2.13 10.43
N ALA A 4 12.63 -2.52 11.68
CA ALA A 4 13.11 -3.81 12.21
C ALA A 4 12.30 -5.00 11.67
N LEU A 5 11.00 -4.81 11.37
CA LEU A 5 10.18 -5.82 10.69
C LEU A 5 10.64 -6.08 9.24
N LEU A 6 11.42 -5.16 8.68
CA LEU A 6 11.89 -5.16 7.31
C LEU A 6 13.35 -5.54 7.15
N ALA A 7 14.11 -5.84 8.21
CA ALA A 7 15.47 -6.36 8.04
C ALA A 7 15.39 -7.90 7.97
N PRO A 8 15.76 -8.58 6.87
CA PRO A 8 16.53 -8.17 5.67
C PRO A 8 15.72 -7.92 4.37
N ALA A 9 14.40 -7.74 4.44
CA ALA A 9 13.54 -7.57 3.26
C ALA A 9 13.58 -6.16 2.62
N ASP A 10 13.26 -6.07 1.33
CA ASP A 10 13.15 -4.80 0.61
C ASP A 10 11.73 -4.19 0.68
N MET A 11 10.73 -5.01 1.03
CA MET A 11 9.32 -4.62 1.14
C MET A 11 8.60 -5.49 2.17
N LEU A 12 7.55 -4.93 2.77
CA LEU A 12 6.59 -5.65 3.59
C LEU A 12 5.22 -5.66 2.88
N ILE A 13 4.65 -6.83 2.67
CA ILE A 13 3.26 -6.97 2.24
C ILE A 13 2.42 -7.40 3.43
N VAL A 14 1.43 -6.58 3.80
CA VAL A 14 0.48 -6.91 4.86
C VAL A 14 -0.81 -7.42 4.23
N ALA A 15 -0.98 -8.75 4.24
CA ALA A 15 -2.21 -9.40 3.80
C ALA A 15 -3.14 -9.64 5.00
N GLY A 16 -3.88 -8.60 5.40
CA GLY A 16 -4.81 -8.66 6.53
C GLY A 16 -6.21 -9.15 6.13
N GLN A 17 -6.94 -9.75 7.07
CA GLN A 17 -8.38 -10.03 6.89
C GLN A 17 -9.25 -8.80 7.19
N THR A 18 -8.74 -7.84 7.97
CA THR A 18 -9.46 -6.64 8.34
C THR A 18 -9.40 -5.59 7.23
N SER A 19 -10.57 -5.09 6.86
CA SER A 19 -10.71 -4.02 5.87
C SER A 19 -10.01 -2.75 6.32
N ILE A 20 -9.39 -2.05 5.37
CA ILE A 20 -8.86 -0.70 5.55
C ILE A 20 -9.97 0.26 5.11
N ASN A 21 -11.01 0.33 5.92
CA ASN A 21 -12.24 1.07 5.66
C ASN A 21 -12.11 2.57 5.96
N ASP A 22 -11.19 2.96 6.84
CA ASP A 22 -10.97 4.34 7.26
C ASP A 22 -9.51 4.58 7.71
N ALA A 23 -9.21 5.83 8.07
CA ALA A 23 -7.88 6.24 8.51
C ALA A 23 -7.46 5.62 9.85
N ASP A 24 -8.40 5.12 10.64
CA ASP A 24 -8.19 4.52 11.98
C ASP A 24 -8.18 2.98 11.94
N ALA A 25 -8.21 2.39 10.74
CA ALA A 25 -8.07 0.96 10.54
C ALA A 25 -6.88 0.39 11.33
N LEU A 26 -7.10 -0.75 11.99
CA LEU A 26 -6.15 -1.36 12.94
C LEU A 26 -4.74 -1.53 12.35
N VAL A 27 -4.64 -1.92 11.08
CA VAL A 27 -3.35 -2.07 10.39
C VAL A 27 -2.62 -0.74 10.24
N LEU A 28 -3.32 0.34 9.89
CA LEU A 28 -2.71 1.67 9.75
C LEU A 28 -2.23 2.17 11.11
N ASN A 29 -3.03 1.98 12.16
CA ASN A 29 -2.65 2.33 13.52
C ASN A 29 -1.45 1.51 14.02
N GLY A 30 -1.40 0.20 13.71
CA GLY A 30 -0.25 -0.65 13.99
C GLY A 30 1.02 -0.15 13.28
N LEU A 31 0.90 0.22 12.01
CA LEU A 31 2.01 0.77 11.23
C LEU A 31 2.49 2.12 11.77
N ARG A 32 1.59 3.03 12.13
CA ARG A 32 1.94 4.31 12.78
C ARG A 32 2.69 4.08 14.09
N ARG A 33 2.20 3.17 14.94
CA ARG A 33 2.87 2.79 16.21
C ARG A 33 4.23 2.14 15.97
N ALA A 34 4.39 1.43 14.86
CA ALA A 34 5.67 0.89 14.46
C ALA A 34 6.62 1.96 13.87
N GLY A 35 6.18 3.20 13.67
CA GLY A 35 6.97 4.29 13.10
C GLY A 35 7.00 4.27 11.58
N ALA A 36 5.98 3.72 10.92
CA ALA A 36 5.80 3.85 9.48
C ALA A 36 5.02 5.13 9.13
N CYS A 37 5.34 5.69 7.98
CA CYS A 37 4.66 6.83 7.39
C CYS A 37 3.61 6.35 6.40
N ILE A 38 2.33 6.60 6.69
CA ILE A 38 1.23 6.29 5.77
C ILE A 38 1.26 7.29 4.61
N GLU A 39 1.45 6.81 3.38
CA GLU A 39 1.46 7.62 2.16
C GLU A 39 0.04 7.81 1.62
N HIS A 40 -0.73 6.72 1.55
CA HIS A 40 -2.10 6.76 1.08
C HIS A 40 -2.91 5.55 1.57
N PHE A 41 -4.21 5.73 1.74
CA PHE A 41 -5.17 4.64 1.92
C PHE A 41 -6.31 4.84 0.93
N GLY A 42 -6.84 3.74 0.42
CA GLY A 42 -7.80 3.72 -0.66
C GLY A 42 -7.15 3.66 -2.04
N ALA A 43 -7.91 3.20 -3.02
CA ALA A 43 -7.60 3.34 -4.43
C ALA A 43 -8.89 3.52 -5.26
N PRO A 44 -8.89 4.34 -6.31
CA PRO A 44 -10.06 4.55 -7.18
C PRO A 44 -10.23 3.41 -8.20
N VAL A 45 -10.01 2.17 -7.79
CA VAL A 45 -10.05 0.97 -8.63
C VAL A 45 -10.79 -0.13 -7.88
N ASP A 46 -11.62 -0.88 -8.58
CA ASP A 46 -12.25 -2.10 -8.09
C ASP A 46 -11.96 -3.25 -9.08
N PRO A 47 -11.53 -4.44 -8.63
CA PRO A 47 -11.22 -4.88 -7.26
C PRO A 47 -9.99 -4.23 -6.61
N GLY A 48 -10.08 -3.96 -5.30
CA GLY A 48 -8.94 -3.59 -4.45
C GLY A 48 -8.92 -2.16 -3.92
N ASN A 49 -10.06 -1.48 -3.94
CA ASN A 49 -10.24 -0.11 -3.46
C ASN A 49 -9.79 0.17 -2.02
N LEU A 50 -9.58 -0.85 -1.18
CA LEU A 50 -9.10 -0.75 0.21
C LEU A 50 -7.59 -0.99 0.37
N LEU A 51 -6.80 -0.80 -0.68
CA LEU A 51 -5.33 -0.82 -0.58
C LEU A 51 -4.83 0.30 0.34
N ALA A 52 -3.73 0.08 1.05
CA ALA A 52 -2.95 1.16 1.63
C ALA A 52 -1.46 1.03 1.31
N LEU A 53 -0.82 2.18 1.18
CA LEU A 53 0.61 2.31 0.95
C LEU A 53 1.21 3.10 2.10
N ALA A 54 2.24 2.53 2.71
CA ALA A 54 3.04 3.15 3.73
C ALA A 54 4.51 2.89 3.44
N TYR A 55 5.38 3.54 4.20
CA TYR A 55 6.81 3.39 4.08
C TYR A 55 7.49 3.45 5.45
N THR A 56 8.65 2.82 5.58
CA THR A 56 9.45 2.98 6.80
C THR A 56 9.90 4.42 7.01
N ALA A 57 9.96 4.87 8.26
CA ALA A 57 10.70 6.07 8.64
C ALA A 57 12.21 5.76 8.70
N SER A 58 12.82 5.45 7.56
CA SER A 58 14.26 5.25 7.40
C SER A 58 14.76 5.96 6.14
N ALA A 59 16.09 6.13 6.01
CA ALA A 59 16.70 6.78 4.84
C ALA A 59 16.32 6.09 3.52
N GLU A 60 16.22 4.76 3.53
CA GLU A 60 15.83 3.95 2.36
C GLU A 60 14.32 4.00 2.06
N ALA A 61 13.50 4.40 3.04
CA ALA A 61 12.05 4.50 2.93
C ALA A 61 11.39 3.31 2.20
N LYS A 62 11.59 2.11 2.74
CA LYS A 62 11.14 0.83 2.16
C LYS A 62 9.61 0.73 2.14
N PRO A 63 9.00 0.24 1.05
CA PRO A 63 7.55 0.15 0.91
C PRO A 63 6.91 -0.87 1.85
N ILE A 64 5.73 -0.50 2.34
CA ILE A 64 4.81 -1.35 3.09
C ILE A 64 3.48 -1.31 2.35
N LEU A 65 3.14 -2.40 1.68
CA LEU A 65 1.92 -2.53 0.88
C LEU A 65 0.87 -3.32 1.67
N CYS A 66 -0.20 -2.66 2.09
CA CYS A 66 -1.33 -3.34 2.71
C CYS A 66 -2.30 -3.79 1.62
N ALA A 67 -2.32 -5.10 1.38
CA ALA A 67 -3.16 -5.72 0.36
C ALA A 67 -4.57 -5.99 0.91
N PRO A 68 -5.63 -5.63 0.15
CA PRO A 68 -6.99 -5.94 0.54
C PRO A 68 -7.27 -7.44 0.42
N GLY A 69 -8.23 -7.96 1.19
CA GLY A 69 -8.53 -9.40 1.23
C GLY A 69 -8.92 -10.01 -0.13
N CYS A 70 -9.46 -9.20 -1.04
CA CYS A 70 -9.79 -9.61 -2.41
C CYS A 70 -8.57 -9.93 -3.28
N ILE A 71 -7.33 -9.68 -2.83
CA ILE A 71 -6.11 -10.13 -3.53
C ILE A 71 -6.07 -11.66 -3.76
N ARG A 72 -6.85 -12.44 -3.00
CA ARG A 72 -6.96 -13.89 -3.17
C ARG A 72 -7.79 -14.32 -4.37
N SER A 73 -8.57 -13.41 -4.94
CA SER A 73 -9.37 -13.67 -6.14
C SER A 73 -8.46 -13.73 -7.37
N PRO A 74 -8.77 -14.54 -8.39
CA PRO A 74 -8.07 -14.51 -9.69
C PRO A 74 -8.38 -13.24 -10.50
N ALA A 75 -9.33 -12.42 -10.07
CA ALA A 75 -9.63 -11.16 -10.71
C ALA A 75 -8.46 -10.17 -10.56
N LYS A 76 -8.15 -9.45 -11.65
CA LYS A 76 -7.13 -8.39 -11.63
C LYS A 76 -7.43 -7.38 -10.52
N ASN A 77 -6.44 -7.10 -9.69
CA ASN A 77 -6.55 -6.26 -8.50
C ASN A 77 -5.65 -5.02 -8.64
N VAL A 78 -5.93 -3.96 -7.88
CA VAL A 78 -5.03 -2.80 -7.79
C VAL A 78 -3.59 -3.19 -7.39
N VAL A 79 -3.43 -4.26 -6.61
CA VAL A 79 -2.09 -4.74 -6.21
C VAL A 79 -1.27 -5.16 -7.43
N ASP A 80 -1.88 -5.71 -8.48
CA ASP A 80 -1.18 -6.08 -9.71
C ASP A 80 -0.65 -4.86 -10.48
N LEU A 81 -1.21 -3.68 -10.23
CA LEU A 81 -0.77 -2.41 -10.82
C LEU A 81 0.32 -1.73 -9.98
N VAL A 82 0.23 -1.88 -8.65
CA VAL A 82 1.09 -1.18 -7.68
C VAL A 82 2.37 -1.97 -7.37
N LEU A 83 2.25 -3.29 -7.15
CA LEU A 83 3.37 -4.12 -6.71
C LEU A 83 4.55 -4.12 -7.69
N PRO A 84 4.38 -4.31 -9.01
CA PRO A 84 5.52 -4.32 -9.94
C PRO A 84 6.31 -3.01 -9.93
N ARG A 85 5.62 -1.87 -9.79
CA ARG A 85 6.23 -0.53 -9.71
C ARG A 85 7.09 -0.39 -8.46
N LEU A 86 6.57 -0.83 -7.32
CA LEU A 86 7.33 -0.81 -6.08
C LEU A 86 8.53 -1.78 -6.11
N LEU A 87 8.41 -2.94 -6.76
CA LEU A 87 9.49 -3.92 -6.90
C LEU A 87 10.66 -3.42 -7.75
N VAL A 88 10.41 -2.53 -8.72
CA VAL A 88 11.47 -1.85 -9.48
C VAL A 88 12.02 -0.61 -8.76
N GLY A 89 11.66 -0.40 -7.49
CA GLY A 89 12.16 0.69 -6.66
C GLY A 89 11.42 2.01 -6.84
N GLU A 90 10.27 2.04 -7.52
CA GLU A 90 9.52 3.28 -7.72
C GLU A 90 8.92 3.79 -6.39
N ARG A 91 9.15 5.08 -6.09
CA ARG A 91 8.53 5.76 -4.94
C ARG A 91 7.15 6.31 -5.32
N LEU A 92 6.13 5.49 -5.16
CA LEU A 92 4.74 5.90 -5.38
C LEU A 92 4.26 6.90 -4.32
N ARG A 93 3.49 7.88 -4.76
CA ARG A 93 2.82 8.88 -3.94
C ARG A 93 1.31 8.76 -4.09
N ARG A 94 0.56 9.45 -3.22
CA ARG A 94 -0.90 9.56 -3.31
C ARG A 94 -1.40 9.85 -4.74
N ARG A 95 -0.74 10.74 -5.47
CA ARG A 95 -1.12 11.11 -6.85
C ARG A 95 -1.04 9.93 -7.83
N ASP A 96 -0.09 9.03 -7.62
CA ASP A 96 0.14 7.90 -8.52
C ASP A 96 -0.94 6.84 -8.34
N ILE A 97 -1.44 6.68 -7.11
CA ILE A 97 -2.59 5.82 -6.81
C ILE A 97 -3.90 6.45 -7.32
N ALA A 98 -4.07 7.76 -7.13
CA ALA A 98 -5.26 8.48 -7.61
C ALA A 98 -5.43 8.40 -9.14
N ARG A 99 -4.33 8.32 -9.89
CA ARG A 99 -4.33 8.19 -11.36
C ARG A 99 -4.79 6.82 -11.87
N LEU A 100 -4.98 5.83 -11.00
CA LEU A 100 -5.40 4.49 -11.41
C LEU A 100 -6.89 4.40 -11.78
N GLY A 101 -7.70 5.40 -11.44
CA GLY A 101 -9.14 5.40 -11.73
C GLY A 101 -9.47 5.56 -13.22
N LEU A 102 -10.60 4.99 -13.64
CA LEU A 102 -11.14 5.16 -15.00
C LEU A 102 -11.45 6.64 -15.22
N GLY A 103 -10.68 7.29 -16.12
CA GLY A 103 -10.70 8.75 -16.33
C GLY A 103 -9.43 9.49 -15.89
N GLY A 104 -8.41 8.79 -15.36
CA GLY A 104 -7.08 9.34 -15.01
C GLY A 104 -6.23 9.86 -16.19
N VAL A 105 -6.87 10.18 -17.32
CA VAL A 105 -6.26 10.78 -18.50
C VAL A 105 -6.73 12.23 -18.61
N LEU A 106 -6.20 13.11 -17.77
CA LEU A 106 -5.79 14.47 -18.15
C LEU A 106 -4.64 14.83 -17.20
N GLY A 107 -3.42 14.57 -17.68
CA GLY A 107 -2.24 15.28 -17.20
C GLY A 107 -2.27 16.73 -17.65
#